data_AF-A0A2V7CNH1-F1
#
_entry.id   AF-A0A2V7CNH1-F1
#
_cell.length_a   1.000
_cell.length_b   1.000
_cell.length_c   1.000
_cell.angle_alpha   90.00
_cell.angle_beta   90.00
_cell.angle_gamma   90.00
#
_symmetry.space_group_name_H-M   'P 1'
#
loop_
_entity.id
_entity.type
_entity.pdbx_description
1 polymer ?
#
loop_
_entity_poly.entity_id
_entity_poly.type
_entity_poly.pdbx_seq_one_letter_code
_entity_poly.pdbx_strand_id
1 'polypeptide(L)'
;MTPALRDLLGRDGVCREIVQYLMRHSEAVDTARGIAEWWINRDVPSTRLALLKLQECGVVQSYIIQGETVVYAYTKRAVVRQSLARYLRDTVAPPTAKEP
;
A
#
# COMPACT_ATOMS: atom_id res chain seq x y z
N MET A 1 0.05 9.81 10.16
CA MET A 1 0.60 9.59 8.81
C MET A 1 1.71 10.59 8.55
N THR A 2 2.85 10.18 8.00
CA THR A 2 3.94 11.11 7.67
C THR A 2 3.59 11.92 6.41
N PRO A 3 4.12 13.16 6.25
CA PRO A 3 3.94 13.94 5.03
C PRO A 3 4.45 13.21 3.79
N ALA A 4 5.61 12.53 3.89
CA ALA A 4 6.20 11.77 2.79
C ALA A 4 5.27 10.63 2.30
N LEU A 5 4.66 9.87 3.21
CA LEU A 5 3.71 8.82 2.82
C LEU A 5 2.43 9.41 2.20
N ARG A 6 1.94 10.54 2.71
CA ARG A 6 0.80 11.23 2.09
C ARG A 6 1.10 11.64 0.65
N ASP A 7 2.25 12.28 0.43
CA ASP A 7 2.66 12.76 -0.88
C ASP A 7 2.91 11.61 -1.86
N LEU A 8 3.54 10.53 -1.38
CA LEU A 8 3.75 9.31 -2.15
C LEU A 8 2.41 8.75 -2.65
N LEU A 9 1.44 8.54 -1.75
CA LEU A 9 0.14 8.00 -2.14
C LEU A 9 -0.64 8.97 -3.03
N GLY A 10 -0.44 10.28 -2.87
CA GLY A 10 -1.00 11.35 -3.70
C GLY A 10 -0.54 11.27 -5.17
N ARG A 11 0.75 10.99 -5.40
CA ARG A 11 1.39 11.06 -6.72
C ARG A 11 1.55 9.70 -7.40
N ASP A 12 1.68 8.61 -6.65
CA ASP A 12 1.96 7.28 -7.17
C ASP A 12 0.72 6.37 -7.06
N GLY A 13 0.04 6.19 -8.19
CA GLY A 13 -1.17 5.38 -8.29
C GLY A 13 -0.95 3.91 -7.94
N VAL A 14 0.20 3.34 -8.27
CA VAL A 14 0.54 1.93 -7.97
C VAL A 14 0.73 1.75 -6.47
N CYS A 15 1.44 2.68 -5.81
CA CYS A 15 1.55 2.66 -4.35
C CYS A 15 0.17 2.72 -3.67
N ARG A 16 -0.73 3.56 -4.20
CA ARG A 16 -2.10 3.69 -3.66
C ARG A 16 -2.91 2.39 -3.82
N GLU A 17 -2.86 1.78 -5.00
CA GLU A 17 -3.55 0.51 -5.29
C GLU A 17 -3.06 -0.62 -4.39
N ILE A 18 -1.73 -0.75 -4.21
CA ILE A 18 -1.15 -1.73 -3.30
C ILE A 18 -1.63 -1.51 -1.86
N VAL A 19 -1.64 -0.26 -1.37
CA VAL A 19 -2.15 0.04 -0.02
C VAL A 19 -3.62 -0.34 0.13
N GLN A 20 -4.45 -0.03 -0.87
CA GLN A 20 -5.87 -0.40 -0.85
C GLN A 20 -6.06 -1.91 -0.83
N TYR A 21 -5.30 -2.64 -1.63
CA TYR A 21 -5.27 -4.10 -1.62
C TYR A 21 -4.89 -4.64 -0.23
N LEU A 22 -3.76 -4.21 0.33
CA LEU A 22 -3.28 -4.69 1.63
C LEU A 22 -4.24 -4.37 2.78
N MET A 23 -4.96 -3.25 2.71
CA MET A 23 -5.96 -2.93 3.72
C MET A 23 -7.20 -3.83 3.64
N ARG A 24 -7.59 -4.28 2.45
CA ARG A 24 -8.69 -5.26 2.27
C ARG A 24 -8.25 -6.67 2.65
N HIS A 25 -6.96 -6.99 2.45
CA HIS A 25 -6.37 -8.31 2.69
C HIS A 25 -5.21 -8.21 3.69
N SER A 26 -5.48 -7.77 4.92
CA SER A 26 -4.45 -7.34 5.89
C SER A 26 -3.51 -8.42 6.43
N GLU A 27 -3.82 -9.68 6.12
CA GLU A 27 -3.05 -10.88 6.47
C GLU A 27 -2.39 -11.52 5.24
N ALA A 28 -2.55 -10.93 4.05
CA ALA A 28 -1.91 -11.42 2.85
C ALA A 28 -0.40 -11.30 2.92
N VAL A 29 0.27 -12.33 2.41
CA VAL A 29 1.71 -12.38 2.20
C VAL A 29 1.92 -12.92 0.79
N ASP A 30 2.51 -12.12 -0.08
CA ASP A 30 2.62 -12.46 -1.49
C ASP A 30 3.89 -11.89 -2.12
N THR A 31 4.32 -12.49 -3.22
CA THR A 31 5.42 -12.00 -4.05
C THR A 31 5.02 -10.73 -4.80
N ALA A 32 6.00 -9.95 -5.26
CA ALA A 32 5.71 -8.81 -6.14
C ALA A 32 4.92 -9.21 -7.40
N ARG A 33 5.17 -10.42 -7.92
CA ARG A 33 4.46 -10.96 -9.08
C ARG A 33 3.01 -11.29 -8.76
N GLY A 34 2.75 -12.00 -7.66
CA GLY A 34 1.38 -12.34 -7.25
C GLY A 34 0.54 -11.09 -6.98
N ILE A 35 1.12 -10.08 -6.31
CA ILE A 35 0.50 -8.75 -6.14
C ILE A 35 0.13 -8.14 -7.50
N ALA A 36 1.10 -8.06 -8.41
CA ALA A 36 0.93 -7.44 -9.72
C ALA A 36 -0.16 -8.12 -10.56
N GLU A 37 -0.10 -9.44 -10.66
CA GLU A 37 -0.92 -10.24 -11.58
C GLU A 37 -2.34 -10.49 -11.04
N TRP A 38 -2.51 -10.71 -9.73
CA TRP A 38 -3.79 -11.18 -9.18
C TRP A 38 -4.60 -10.07 -8.52
N TRP A 39 -3.95 -9.01 -8.03
CA TRP A 39 -4.61 -8.08 -7.11
C TRP A 39 -4.75 -6.67 -7.67
N ILE A 40 -3.74 -6.16 -8.37
CA ILE A 40 -3.74 -4.77 -8.85
C ILE A 40 -3.70 -4.64 -10.38
N ASN A 41 -3.51 -5.75 -11.11
CA ASN A 41 -3.44 -5.79 -12.58
C ASN A 41 -2.41 -4.78 -13.15
N ARG A 42 -1.17 -4.86 -12.66
CA ARG A 42 -0.03 -4.01 -13.05
C ARG A 42 1.15 -4.86 -13.52
N ASP A 43 2.15 -4.23 -14.13
CA ASP A 43 3.40 -4.90 -14.46
C ASP A 43 4.27 -5.16 -13.21
N VAL A 44 5.07 -6.23 -13.26
CA VAL A 44 5.92 -6.63 -12.14
C VAL A 44 7.01 -5.60 -11.81
N PRO A 45 7.72 -4.99 -12.78
CA PRO A 45 8.73 -3.96 -12.49
C PRO A 45 8.18 -2.74 -11.72
N SER A 46 7.06 -2.16 -12.16
CA SER A 46 6.44 -1.02 -11.48
C SER A 46 5.92 -1.38 -10.09
N THR A 47 5.32 -2.57 -9.96
CA THR A 47 4.86 -3.11 -8.67
C THR A 47 6.02 -3.29 -7.70
N ARG A 48 7.15 -3.84 -8.16
CA ARG A 48 8.36 -3.99 -7.33
C ARG A 48 8.89 -2.64 -6.88
N LEU A 49 8.96 -1.66 -7.77
CA LEU A 49 9.40 -0.31 -7.43
C LEU A 49 8.47 0.35 -6.39
N ALA A 50 7.16 0.18 -6.54
CA ALA A 50 6.18 0.69 -5.58
C ALA A 50 6.30 0.00 -4.21
N LEU A 51 6.50 -1.32 -4.18
CA LEU A 51 6.72 -2.08 -2.93
C LEU A 51 7.97 -1.60 -2.19
N LEU A 52 9.06 -1.28 -2.91
CA LEU A 52 10.26 -0.69 -2.30
C LEU A 52 9.97 0.66 -1.63
N LYS A 53 9.29 1.59 -2.32
CA LYS A 53 8.89 2.89 -1.74
C LYS A 53 7.99 2.72 -0.51
N LEU A 54 7.05 1.78 -0.56
CA LEU A 54 6.15 1.47 0.55
C LEU A 54 6.90 0.82 1.74
N GLN A 55 7.95 0.04 1.46
CA GLN A 55 8.81 -0.55 2.48
C GLN A 55 9.60 0.53 3.22
N GLU A 56 10.19 1.48 2.49
CA GLU A 56 10.87 2.65 3.06
C GLU A 56 9.94 3.47 3.98
N CYS A 57 8.66 3.55 3.62
CA CYS A 57 7.63 4.20 4.43
C CYS A 57 7.11 3.33 5.60
N GLY A 58 7.57 2.08 5.73
CA GLY A 58 7.15 1.14 6.78
C GLY A 58 5.71 0.61 6.63
N VAL A 59 5.14 0.72 5.42
CA VAL A 59 3.79 0.23 5.09
C VAL A 59 3.79 -1.28 4.83
N VAL A 60 4.85 -1.77 4.17
CA VAL A 60 5.07 -3.19 3.95
C VAL A 60 6.34 -3.65 4.64
N GLN A 61 6.38 -4.93 4.98
CA GLN A 61 7.59 -5.64 5.39
C GLN A 61 7.91 -6.66 4.30
N SER A 62 9.19 -6.85 3.99
CA SER A 62 9.65 -7.90 3.09
C SER A 62 10.39 -8.99 3.83
N TYR A 63 10.26 -10.21 3.34
CA TYR A 63 10.90 -11.40 3.88
C TYR A 63 11.42 -12.24 2.72
N ILE A 64 12.57 -12.87 2.90
CA ILE A 64 13.08 -13.88 1.98
C ILE A 64 12.55 -15.24 2.45
N ILE A 65 11.85 -15.93 1.55
CA ILE A 65 11.42 -17.32 1.73
C ILE A 65 12.19 -18.19 0.73
N GLN A 66 12.63 -19.38 1.18
CA GLN A 66 13.23 -20.44 0.36
C GLN A 66 14.12 -19.97 -0.81
N GLY A 67 15.43 -19.84 -0.55
CA GLY A 67 16.37 -19.34 -1.54
C GLY A 67 16.28 -17.81 -1.65
N GLU A 68 15.94 -17.31 -2.84
CA GLU A 68 15.94 -15.86 -3.15
C GLU A 68 14.53 -15.27 -3.35
N THR A 69 13.48 -16.01 -2.98
CA THR A 69 12.10 -15.54 -3.21
C THR A 69 11.72 -14.49 -2.17
N VAL A 70 11.44 -13.27 -2.60
CA VAL A 70 11.01 -12.18 -1.71
C VAL A 70 9.48 -12.09 -1.70
N VAL A 71 8.90 -12.12 -0.51
CA VAL A 71 7.48 -11.85 -0.25
C VAL A 71 7.30 -10.57 0.55
N TYR A 72 6.12 -9.98 0.43
CA TYR A 72 5.74 -8.73 1.05
C TYR A 72 4.46 -8.92 1.87
N ALA A 73 4.44 -8.37 3.08
CA ALA A 73 3.30 -8.43 3.99
C ALA A 73 2.94 -7.04 4.50
N TYR A 74 1.67 -6.84 4.86
CA TYR A 74 1.21 -5.58 5.43
C TYR A 74 1.75 -5.36 6.84
N THR A 75 2.30 -4.18 7.12
CA THR A 75 2.86 -3.81 8.43
C THR A 75 1.90 -4.11 9.58
N LYS A 76 2.36 -4.73 10.67
CA LYS A 76 1.53 -4.95 11.88
C LYS A 76 1.41 -3.72 12.78
N ARG A 77 2.10 -2.62 12.44
CA ARG A 77 2.12 -1.37 13.23
C ARG A 77 0.74 -0.69 13.18
N ALA A 78 -0.03 -0.80 14.27
CA ALA A 78 -1.38 -0.25 14.38
C ALA A 78 -1.47 1.25 14.03
N VAL A 79 -0.48 2.05 14.45
CA VAL A 79 -0.42 3.50 14.16
C VAL A 79 -0.36 3.78 12.65
N VAL A 80 0.37 2.96 11.88
CA VAL A 80 0.46 3.10 10.42
C VAL A 80 -0.86 2.69 9.77
N ARG A 81 -1.41 1.53 10.17
CA ARG A 81 -2.71 1.03 9.66
C ARG A 81 -3.84 2.04 9.88
N GLN A 82 -3.98 2.55 11.11
CA GLN A 82 -4.99 3.55 11.46
C GLN A 82 -4.81 4.86 10.69
N SER A 83 -3.56 5.29 10.51
CA SER A 83 -3.23 6.49 9.72
C SER A 83 -3.67 6.36 8.25
N LEU A 84 -3.41 5.21 7.63
CA LEU A 84 -3.81 4.92 6.25
C LEU A 84 -5.34 4.79 6.10
N ALA A 85 -5.99 4.13 7.05
CA ALA A 85 -7.45 4.00 7.10
C ALA A 85 -8.17 5.35 7.26
N ARG A 86 -7.57 6.31 7.97
CA ARG A 86 -8.09 7.68 8.03
C ARG A 86 -7.90 8.39 6.69
N TYR A 87 -6.68 8.39 6.15
CA TYR A 87 -6.36 9.05 4.89
C TYR A 87 -7.26 8.59 3.73
N LEU A 88 -7.44 7.28 3.56
CA LEU A 88 -8.25 6.77 2.45
C LEU A 88 -9.74 7.09 2.60
N ARG A 89 -10.28 7.13 3.83
CA ARG A 89 -11.65 7.58 4.07
C ARG A 89 -11.82 9.05 3.67
N ASP A 90 -10.89 9.90 4.05
CA ASP A 90 -10.93 11.33 3.76
C ASP A 90 -10.77 11.62 2.26
N THR A 91 -10.09 10.75 1.51
CA THR A 91 -9.98 10.89 0.04
C THR A 91 -11.18 10.33 -0.75
N VAL A 92 -12.04 9.52 -0.12
CA VAL A 92 -13.22 8.91 -0.77
C VAL A 92 -14.52 9.66 -0.42
N ALA A 93 -14.56 10.38 0.70
CA ALA A 93 -15.68 11.26 1.01
C ALA A 93 -15.59 12.56 0.18
N PRO A 94 -16.60 12.91 -0.66
CA PRO A 94 -16.67 14.26 -1.20
C PRO A 94 -16.81 15.27 -0.06
N PRO A 95 -16.30 16.50 -0.19
CA PRO A 95 -16.65 17.56 0.74
C PRO A 95 -18.17 17.70 0.68
N THR A 96 -18.85 17.37 1.78
CA THR A 96 -20.26 17.74 1.94
C THR A 96 -20.29 19.25 1.88
N ALA A 97 -20.78 19.77 0.76
CA ALA A 97 -21.11 21.18 0.62
C ALA A 97 -22.09 21.52 1.74
N LYS A 98 -21.63 22.29 2.73
CA LYS A 98 -22.53 23.10 3.52
C LYS A 98 -23.01 24.21 2.58
N GLU A 99 -24.21 24.04 2.02
CA GLU A 99 -24.92 25.18 1.45
C GLU A 99 -25.41 26.10 2.59
N PRO A 100 -25.39 27.43 2.38
CA PRO A 100 -25.74 28.44 3.37
C PRO A 100 -27.23 28.49 3.72
#